data_AF-A0A0W0YVJ1-F1
#
_entry.id   AF-A0A0W0YVJ1-F1
#
_cell.length_a   1.000
_cell.length_b   1.000
_cell.length_c   1.000
_cell.angle_alpha   90.00
_cell.angle_beta   90.00
_cell.angle_gamma   90.00
#
_symmetry.space_group_name_H-M   'P 1'
#
loop_
_entity.id
_entity.type
_entity.pdbx_description
1 polymer ?
#
loop_
_entity_poly.entity_id
_entity_poly.type
_entity_poly.pdbx_seq_one_letter_code
_entity_poly.pdbx_strand_id
1 'polypeptide(L)'
;MGGQLYLNDGNPPNRKNVCVSGYERGKENFALSNFDDNKGKGYDFIDPHLGKINFPTSEHYLHFQKIKPEYKQQYLAAWQNEKSPSAILGGLRDPTSPYHIPNTHHAYMTSNGFNKAWDNDKVFVQMQINAAKYQQSQEFRDSIHKSIELGDAFGDNKGPATIIEDTSSLSKGQKPEEEWGTGPGGKGKNILGNSQTAFAMMIKNKQFDKNSPVPELKTFRTTQVASSYANAQIQYQQGVQVALTDVRKKSGKDQGFNQPDTSDLSPTLVQKTSAALIKNNQNAQSFTTSPPPPQVNQQNPFQNLFSPSQPKYEYSKNRNQRLVVQDDKIVGYEFRRSSTSNWEKSTDKSRFQGLVDHFNQAQQRRSPNPSLSQSILTSPKSSQTLPKEGASQVSSVIQEMFDGKSVSKNSDIPVVSKGDMKGTFKMAFDNAQDAQTFKKLLDDFGFKGLSYYGSGEKYPMQHNGQNLSHIVRFENDGNKATIPSEALDFLRIKLDDDEKVADIVEKMGFDRPEPANRYTF
;
A
#
# COMPACT_ATOMS: atom_id res chain seq x y z
N MET A 1 -5.34 -26.18 10.92
CA MET A 1 -5.87 -24.90 11.46
C MET A 1 -6.93 -24.29 10.57
N GLY A 2 -7.95 -23.68 11.16
CA GLY A 2 -8.94 -22.91 10.43
C GLY A 2 -9.99 -22.23 11.30
N GLY A 3 -10.28 -20.95 11.11
CA GLY A 3 -11.43 -20.26 11.74
C GLY A 3 -11.12 -18.94 12.44
N GLN A 4 -12.05 -18.51 13.28
CA GLN A 4 -11.96 -17.32 14.13
C GLN A 4 -11.50 -17.75 15.53
N LEU A 5 -10.38 -17.22 16.01
CA LEU A 5 -9.72 -17.67 17.24
C LEU A 5 -9.60 -16.51 18.23
N TYR A 6 -9.81 -16.83 19.50
CA TYR A 6 -9.44 -16.03 20.66
C TYR A 6 -8.28 -16.73 21.36
N LEU A 7 -7.14 -16.06 21.41
CA LEU A 7 -5.91 -16.46 22.08
C LEU A 7 -5.99 -15.95 23.53
N ASN A 8 -6.13 -16.84 24.49
CA ASN A 8 -6.27 -16.46 25.89
C ASN A 8 -4.90 -16.09 26.49
N ASP A 9 -4.56 -14.81 26.40
CA ASP A 9 -3.40 -14.21 27.03
C ASP A 9 -3.65 -13.79 28.50
N GLY A 10 -4.90 -13.93 28.97
CA GLY A 10 -5.38 -13.44 30.27
C GLY A 10 -6.24 -12.19 30.18
N ASN A 11 -6.41 -11.60 28.99
CA ASN A 11 -7.24 -10.43 28.75
C ASN A 11 -8.53 -10.78 28.00
N PRO A 12 -9.65 -10.06 28.20
CA PRO A 12 -10.85 -10.25 27.38
C PRO A 12 -10.60 -10.16 25.86
N PRO A 13 -11.43 -10.80 25.02
CA PRO A 13 -11.27 -10.76 23.56
C PRO A 13 -11.18 -9.34 23.01
N ASN A 14 -10.09 -9.03 22.30
CA ASN A 14 -9.82 -7.75 21.68
C ASN A 14 -8.88 -7.91 20.47
N ARG A 15 -8.56 -6.80 19.78
CA ARG A 15 -7.72 -6.79 18.58
C ARG A 15 -6.34 -7.46 18.75
N LYS A 16 -5.76 -7.43 19.95
CA LYS A 16 -4.44 -7.99 20.23
C LYS A 16 -4.46 -9.50 20.41
N ASN A 17 -5.61 -10.11 20.64
CA ASN A 17 -5.69 -11.53 20.99
C ASN A 17 -6.81 -12.28 20.26
N VAL A 18 -7.47 -11.65 19.28
CA VAL A 18 -8.42 -12.30 18.37
C VAL A 18 -7.90 -12.21 16.94
N CYS A 19 -7.95 -13.34 16.22
CA CYS A 19 -7.50 -13.44 14.84
C CYS A 19 -8.38 -14.36 13.99
N VAL A 20 -8.22 -14.25 12.67
CA VAL A 20 -8.68 -15.25 11.70
C VAL A 20 -7.48 -16.07 11.25
N SER A 21 -7.63 -17.38 11.09
CA SER A 21 -6.57 -18.21 10.55
C SER A 21 -7.06 -19.19 9.51
N GLY A 22 -6.20 -19.47 8.54
CA GLY A 22 -6.27 -20.59 7.59
C GLY A 22 -4.85 -21.09 7.32
N TYR A 23 -4.69 -22.40 7.12
CA TYR A 23 -3.43 -23.00 6.62
C TYR A 23 -3.65 -24.42 6.12
N GLU A 24 -4.41 -25.23 6.88
CA GLU A 24 -4.46 -26.67 6.64
C GLU A 24 -5.70 -27.08 5.83
N ARG A 25 -5.48 -27.92 4.82
CA ARG A 25 -6.54 -28.42 3.94
C ARG A 25 -7.60 -29.18 4.74
N GLY A 26 -8.87 -28.93 4.43
CA GLY A 26 -10.01 -29.56 5.11
C GLY A 26 -10.43 -28.84 6.40
N LYS A 27 -9.78 -27.74 6.78
CA LYS A 27 -10.18 -26.89 7.91
C LYS A 27 -10.84 -25.61 7.41
N GLU A 28 -11.55 -24.92 8.31
CA GLU A 28 -12.23 -23.65 8.02
C GLU A 28 -11.25 -22.60 7.47
N ASN A 29 -11.68 -21.73 6.56
CA ASN A 29 -10.84 -20.67 5.98
C ASN A 29 -9.55 -21.18 5.30
N PHE A 30 -9.44 -22.46 4.93
CA PHE A 30 -8.30 -22.97 4.15
C PHE A 30 -8.08 -22.17 2.85
N ALA A 31 -9.14 -21.59 2.30
CA ALA A 31 -9.08 -20.68 1.16
C ALA A 31 -8.11 -19.50 1.38
N LEU A 32 -7.76 -19.12 2.62
CA LEU A 32 -6.70 -18.13 2.88
C LEU A 32 -5.32 -18.62 2.45
N SER A 33 -5.02 -19.91 2.56
CA SER A 33 -3.71 -20.46 2.20
C SER A 33 -3.43 -20.33 0.70
N ASN A 34 -2.16 -20.14 0.34
CA ASN A 34 -1.73 -20.17 -1.07
C ASN A 34 -1.80 -21.58 -1.70
N PHE A 35 -2.01 -22.60 -0.88
CA PHE A 35 -2.14 -24.01 -1.27
C PHE A 35 -3.58 -24.41 -1.62
N ASP A 36 -4.54 -23.51 -1.44
CA ASP A 36 -5.91 -23.71 -1.89
C ASP A 36 -5.97 -23.76 -3.43
N ASP A 37 -6.75 -24.70 -3.95
CA ASP A 37 -6.90 -24.97 -5.39
C ASP A 37 -8.26 -24.54 -5.95
N ASN A 38 -9.05 -23.79 -5.17
CA ASN A 38 -10.39 -23.35 -5.52
C ASN A 38 -11.30 -24.52 -5.96
N LYS A 39 -11.26 -25.64 -5.22
CA LYS A 39 -11.99 -26.87 -5.56
C LYS A 39 -11.57 -27.44 -6.91
N GLY A 40 -10.26 -27.41 -7.17
CA GLY A 40 -9.64 -27.87 -8.41
C GLY A 40 -9.84 -26.97 -9.63
N LYS A 41 -10.44 -25.77 -9.47
CA LYS A 41 -10.62 -24.81 -10.58
C LYS A 41 -9.38 -23.96 -10.84
N GLY A 42 -8.48 -23.88 -9.86
CA GLY A 42 -7.36 -22.96 -9.89
C GLY A 42 -7.79 -21.50 -9.90
N TYR A 43 -6.88 -20.65 -10.36
CA TYR A 43 -7.03 -19.21 -10.38
C TYR A 43 -6.48 -18.61 -11.67
N ASP A 44 -7.26 -17.72 -12.28
CA ASP A 44 -6.84 -16.87 -13.37
C ASP A 44 -6.08 -15.65 -12.82
N PHE A 45 -4.96 -15.32 -13.45
CA PHE A 45 -4.13 -14.15 -13.17
C PHE A 45 -3.88 -13.37 -14.46
N ILE A 46 -3.71 -12.05 -14.36
CA ILE A 46 -3.21 -11.23 -15.46
C ILE A 46 -1.71 -11.00 -15.23
N ASP A 47 -0.90 -11.85 -15.85
CA ASP A 47 0.55 -11.72 -15.82
C ASP A 47 1.00 -10.51 -16.67
N PRO A 48 1.93 -9.68 -16.19
CA PRO A 48 2.38 -8.49 -16.93
C PRO A 48 2.98 -8.76 -18.31
N HIS A 49 3.44 -9.99 -18.57
CA HIS A 49 4.16 -10.34 -19.80
C HIS A 49 3.43 -11.38 -20.64
N LEU A 50 2.66 -12.27 -20.02
CA LEU A 50 1.95 -13.34 -20.71
C LEU A 50 0.43 -13.10 -20.82
N GLY A 51 -0.09 -12.02 -20.22
CA GLY A 51 -1.52 -11.74 -20.19
C GLY A 51 -2.27 -12.73 -19.28
N LYS A 52 -3.46 -13.14 -19.69
CA LYS A 52 -4.30 -14.03 -18.88
C LYS A 52 -3.71 -15.45 -18.84
N ILE A 53 -3.35 -15.91 -17.64
CA ILE A 53 -2.87 -17.29 -17.40
C ILE A 53 -3.64 -17.91 -16.23
N ASN A 54 -3.81 -19.22 -16.26
CA ASN A 54 -4.45 -19.98 -15.18
C ASN A 54 -3.40 -20.85 -14.47
N PHE A 55 -3.45 -20.92 -13.14
CA PHE A 55 -2.63 -21.86 -12.37
C PHE A 55 -3.47 -22.65 -11.35
N PRO A 56 -3.08 -23.90 -11.03
CA PRO A 56 -3.82 -24.74 -10.09
C PRO A 56 -3.94 -24.18 -8.67
N THR A 57 -2.94 -23.43 -8.20
CA THR A 57 -3.00 -22.71 -6.92
C THR A 57 -2.29 -21.35 -7.02
N SER A 58 -2.51 -20.44 -6.06
CA SER A 58 -1.79 -19.17 -6.05
C SER A 58 -0.30 -19.33 -5.71
N GLU A 59 0.10 -20.43 -5.06
CA GLU A 59 1.51 -20.79 -4.85
C GLU A 59 2.28 -20.89 -6.17
N HIS A 60 1.68 -21.50 -7.20
CA HIS A 60 2.29 -21.61 -8.52
C HIS A 60 2.58 -20.22 -9.07
N TYR A 61 1.57 -19.32 -9.06
CA TYR A 61 1.73 -17.97 -9.58
C TYR A 61 2.74 -17.14 -8.79
N LEU A 62 2.73 -17.24 -7.45
CA LEU A 62 3.67 -16.56 -6.56
C LEU A 62 5.12 -16.87 -6.96
N HIS A 63 5.42 -18.15 -7.16
CA HIS A 63 6.76 -18.58 -7.55
C HIS A 63 7.06 -18.35 -9.03
N PHE A 64 6.05 -18.36 -9.90
CA PHE A 64 6.20 -18.06 -11.32
C PHE A 64 6.64 -16.62 -11.56
N GLN A 65 6.26 -15.68 -10.67
CA GLN A 65 6.76 -14.30 -10.72
C GLN A 65 8.27 -14.18 -10.46
N LYS A 66 8.93 -15.23 -9.94
CA LYS A 66 10.39 -15.23 -9.74
C LYS A 66 11.18 -15.46 -11.03
N ILE A 67 10.52 -15.82 -12.12
CA ILE A 67 11.12 -16.06 -13.44
C ILE A 67 11.21 -14.74 -14.20
N LYS A 68 12.36 -14.45 -14.84
CA LYS A 68 12.49 -13.24 -15.67
C LYS A 68 11.49 -13.26 -16.84
N PRO A 69 10.99 -12.09 -17.28
CA PRO A 69 9.95 -11.99 -18.31
C PRO A 69 10.23 -12.82 -19.58
N GLU A 70 11.44 -12.74 -20.11
CA GLU A 70 11.89 -13.40 -21.34
C GLU A 70 11.89 -14.94 -21.26
N TYR A 71 11.86 -15.50 -20.04
CA TYR A 71 11.88 -16.94 -19.80
C TYR A 71 10.51 -17.50 -19.41
N LYS A 72 9.52 -16.67 -19.06
CA LYS A 72 8.23 -17.17 -18.53
C LYS A 72 7.51 -18.15 -19.46
N GLN A 73 7.51 -17.86 -20.77
CA GLN A 73 6.82 -18.70 -21.76
C GLN A 73 7.35 -20.16 -21.77
N GLN A 74 8.65 -20.36 -21.51
CA GLN A 74 9.26 -21.68 -21.53
C GLN A 74 8.83 -22.56 -20.34
N TYR A 75 8.50 -21.94 -19.20
CA TYR A 75 8.08 -22.66 -17.99
C TYR A 75 6.57 -22.86 -17.90
N LEU A 76 5.80 -22.02 -18.58
CA LEU A 76 4.35 -21.91 -18.40
C LEU A 76 3.65 -23.27 -18.46
N ALA A 77 3.85 -24.03 -19.54
CA ALA A 77 3.15 -25.30 -19.74
C ALA A 77 3.44 -26.33 -18.64
N ALA A 78 4.71 -26.47 -18.23
CA ALA A 78 5.10 -27.40 -17.16
C ALA A 78 4.46 -27.00 -15.81
N TRP A 79 4.47 -25.71 -15.49
CA TRP A 79 3.92 -25.18 -14.24
C TRP A 79 2.39 -25.20 -14.20
N GLN A 80 1.71 -25.02 -15.35
CA GLN A 80 0.25 -25.12 -15.42
C GLN A 80 -0.25 -26.56 -15.29
N ASN A 81 0.56 -27.54 -15.71
CA ASN A 81 0.20 -28.96 -15.65
C ASN A 81 0.50 -29.61 -14.29
N GLU A 82 1.35 -28.99 -13.46
CA GLU A 82 1.61 -29.46 -12.09
C GLU A 82 0.45 -29.10 -11.17
N LYS A 83 -0.18 -30.10 -10.54
CA LYS A 83 -1.32 -29.88 -9.63
C LYS A 83 -0.88 -29.63 -8.19
N SER A 84 0.31 -30.07 -7.82
CA SER A 84 0.81 -30.07 -6.45
C SER A 84 1.63 -28.81 -6.18
N PRO A 85 1.15 -27.86 -5.34
CA PRO A 85 1.97 -26.71 -4.93
C PRO A 85 3.26 -27.15 -4.22
N SER A 86 3.23 -28.28 -3.50
CA SER A 86 4.41 -28.85 -2.86
C SER A 86 5.47 -29.32 -3.87
N ALA A 87 5.05 -29.77 -5.06
CA ALA A 87 5.99 -30.19 -6.11
C ALA A 87 6.71 -28.98 -6.72
N ILE A 88 6.02 -27.85 -6.93
CA ILE A 88 6.66 -26.58 -7.31
C ILE A 88 7.67 -26.16 -6.25
N LEU A 89 7.27 -26.10 -4.98
CA LEU A 89 8.13 -25.67 -3.89
C LEU A 89 9.37 -26.56 -3.71
N GLY A 90 9.20 -27.88 -3.76
CA GLY A 90 10.29 -28.84 -3.71
C GLY A 90 11.20 -28.71 -4.94
N GLY A 91 10.59 -28.59 -6.12
CA GLY A 91 11.28 -28.51 -7.40
C GLY A 91 12.15 -27.27 -7.57
N LEU A 92 11.77 -26.14 -6.98
CA LEU A 92 12.62 -24.94 -7.00
C LEU A 92 14.00 -25.17 -6.37
N ARG A 93 14.10 -26.08 -5.39
CA ARG A 93 15.32 -26.39 -4.64
C ARG A 93 16.14 -27.53 -5.28
N ASP A 94 15.58 -28.23 -6.24
CA ASP A 94 16.19 -29.39 -6.89
C ASP A 94 16.61 -29.02 -8.31
N PRO A 95 17.92 -28.91 -8.60
CA PRO A 95 18.43 -28.57 -9.94
C PRO A 95 17.99 -29.52 -11.06
N THR A 96 17.56 -30.73 -10.73
CA THR A 96 17.10 -31.74 -11.70
C THR A 96 15.60 -31.64 -11.99
N SER A 97 14.87 -30.85 -11.20
CA SER A 97 13.43 -30.69 -11.35
C SER A 97 13.07 -29.84 -12.58
N PRO A 98 11.99 -30.17 -13.31
CA PRO A 98 11.45 -29.31 -14.36
C PRO A 98 10.94 -27.95 -13.84
N TYR A 99 10.80 -27.79 -12.52
CA TYR A 99 10.36 -26.55 -11.87
C TYR A 99 11.53 -25.70 -11.34
N HIS A 100 12.77 -26.18 -11.49
CA HIS A 100 13.94 -25.43 -11.10
C HIS A 100 14.10 -24.15 -11.93
N ILE A 101 14.40 -23.04 -11.27
CA ILE A 101 14.72 -21.77 -11.93
C ILE A 101 16.22 -21.53 -11.73
N PRO A 102 17.08 -21.76 -12.74
CA PRO A 102 18.49 -21.47 -12.62
C PRO A 102 18.70 -19.96 -12.44
N ASN A 103 19.79 -19.57 -11.78
CA ASN A 103 20.09 -18.16 -11.48
C ASN A 103 20.02 -17.25 -12.72
N THR A 104 20.40 -17.75 -13.90
CA THR A 104 20.31 -17.02 -15.17
C THR A 104 18.88 -16.65 -15.56
N HIS A 105 17.90 -17.49 -15.20
CA HIS A 105 16.47 -17.32 -15.50
C HIS A 105 15.70 -16.69 -14.33
N HIS A 106 16.34 -16.53 -13.17
CA HIS A 106 15.70 -16.04 -11.96
C HIS A 106 15.79 -14.50 -11.88
N ALA A 107 14.66 -13.82 -11.69
CA ALA A 107 14.59 -12.35 -11.64
C ALA A 107 15.21 -11.76 -10.36
N TYR A 108 15.24 -12.56 -9.29
CA TYR A 108 15.64 -12.11 -7.96
C TYR A 108 16.84 -12.84 -7.36
N MET A 109 17.57 -13.69 -8.10
CA MET A 109 18.76 -14.37 -7.58
C MET A 109 20.02 -13.73 -8.14
N THR A 110 20.98 -13.52 -7.26
CA THR A 110 22.34 -13.07 -7.59
C THR A 110 23.35 -14.16 -7.21
N SER A 111 24.62 -13.95 -7.53
CA SER A 111 25.71 -14.81 -7.06
C SER A 111 25.75 -14.94 -5.53
N ASN A 112 25.20 -13.95 -4.81
CA ASN A 112 25.24 -13.87 -3.35
C ASN A 112 23.91 -14.29 -2.70
N GLY A 113 22.96 -14.85 -3.47
CA GLY A 113 21.64 -15.24 -2.97
C GLY A 113 20.51 -14.33 -3.49
N PHE A 114 19.35 -14.42 -2.85
CA PHE A 114 18.18 -13.61 -3.21
C PHE A 114 18.53 -12.14 -3.04
N ASN A 115 18.31 -11.34 -4.08
CA ASN A 115 18.35 -9.90 -3.94
C ASN A 115 17.16 -9.44 -3.09
N LYS A 116 17.34 -8.28 -2.48
CA LYS A 116 16.30 -7.67 -1.65
C LYS A 116 15.10 -7.19 -2.49
N ALA A 117 15.19 -7.23 -3.83
CA ALA A 117 14.11 -6.83 -4.74
C ALA A 117 12.83 -7.66 -4.49
N TRP A 118 12.99 -8.96 -4.26
CA TRP A 118 11.87 -9.88 -3.97
C TRP A 118 11.13 -9.54 -2.69
N ASP A 119 11.82 -9.06 -1.65
CA ASP A 119 11.18 -8.75 -0.38
C ASP A 119 10.10 -7.66 -0.48
N ASN A 120 10.27 -6.72 -1.42
CA ASN A 120 9.24 -5.71 -1.68
C ASN A 120 8.21 -6.23 -2.68
N ASP A 121 8.64 -6.90 -3.74
CA ASP A 121 7.74 -7.34 -4.82
C ASP A 121 6.75 -8.41 -4.36
N LYS A 122 7.15 -9.30 -3.44
CA LYS A 122 6.30 -10.39 -2.96
C LYS A 122 5.00 -9.91 -2.30
N VAL A 123 5.01 -8.74 -1.66
CA VAL A 123 3.81 -8.12 -1.08
C VAL A 123 2.82 -7.73 -2.18
N PHE A 124 3.30 -7.09 -3.25
CA PHE A 124 2.45 -6.69 -4.37
C PHE A 124 1.93 -7.88 -5.18
N VAL A 125 2.78 -8.90 -5.39
CA VAL A 125 2.36 -10.18 -5.99
C VAL A 125 1.27 -10.82 -5.14
N GLN A 126 1.44 -10.83 -3.82
CA GLN A 126 0.43 -11.37 -2.92
C GLN A 126 -0.87 -10.55 -2.91
N MET A 127 -0.82 -9.23 -3.12
CA MET A 127 -2.02 -8.40 -3.28
C MET A 127 -2.80 -8.74 -4.56
N GLN A 128 -2.09 -8.96 -5.67
CA GLN A 128 -2.74 -9.46 -6.89
C GLN A 128 -3.36 -10.84 -6.67
N ILE A 129 -2.66 -11.72 -5.95
CA ILE A 129 -3.18 -13.04 -5.56
C ILE A 129 -4.47 -12.90 -4.74
N ASN A 130 -4.46 -12.07 -3.70
CA ASN A 130 -5.62 -11.85 -2.84
C ASN A 130 -6.81 -11.32 -3.65
N ALA A 131 -6.56 -10.40 -4.60
CA ALA A 131 -7.61 -9.89 -5.49
C ALA A 131 -8.18 -10.97 -6.43
N ALA A 132 -7.32 -11.75 -7.07
CA ALA A 132 -7.74 -12.86 -7.93
C ALA A 132 -8.56 -13.90 -7.15
N LYS A 133 -8.10 -14.27 -5.94
CA LYS A 133 -8.82 -15.16 -5.03
C LYS A 133 -10.16 -14.57 -4.61
N TYR A 134 -10.21 -13.29 -4.27
CA TYR A 134 -11.46 -12.60 -3.89
C TYR A 134 -12.49 -12.57 -5.02
N GLN A 135 -12.07 -12.47 -6.27
CA GLN A 135 -12.99 -12.53 -7.42
C GLN A 135 -13.49 -13.95 -7.67
N GLN A 136 -12.62 -14.95 -7.53
CA GLN A 136 -12.86 -16.30 -8.06
C GLN A 136 -13.28 -17.34 -7.01
N SER A 137 -13.03 -17.09 -5.72
CA SER A 137 -13.33 -18.01 -4.61
C SER A 137 -14.29 -17.39 -3.61
N GLN A 138 -15.47 -17.99 -3.45
CA GLN A 138 -16.43 -17.59 -2.42
C GLN A 138 -15.86 -17.81 -1.01
N GLU A 139 -15.17 -18.92 -0.80
CA GLU A 139 -14.61 -19.25 0.51
C GLU A 139 -13.53 -18.25 0.94
N PHE A 140 -12.71 -17.78 0.00
CA PHE A 140 -11.75 -16.71 0.30
C PHE A 140 -12.46 -15.41 0.66
N ARG A 141 -13.51 -15.01 -0.09
CA ARG A 141 -14.32 -13.83 0.26
C ARG A 141 -14.90 -13.94 1.66
N ASP A 142 -15.48 -15.08 1.99
CA ASP A 142 -16.08 -15.32 3.31
C ASP A 142 -15.03 -15.17 4.43
N SER A 143 -13.81 -15.69 4.23
CA SER A 143 -12.71 -15.52 5.18
C SER A 143 -12.28 -14.06 5.35
N ILE A 144 -12.20 -13.29 4.25
CA ILE A 144 -11.91 -11.85 4.31
C ILE A 144 -13.01 -11.09 5.07
N HIS A 145 -14.28 -11.41 4.82
CA HIS A 145 -15.39 -10.78 5.53
C HIS A 145 -15.44 -11.12 7.01
N LYS A 146 -15.10 -12.35 7.43
CA LYS A 146 -14.95 -12.71 8.85
C LYS A 146 -13.93 -11.82 9.56
N SER A 147 -12.80 -11.52 8.92
CA SER A 147 -11.80 -10.61 9.48
C SER A 147 -12.37 -9.20 9.67
N ILE A 148 -13.12 -8.69 8.69
CA ILE A 148 -13.80 -7.38 8.78
C ILE A 148 -14.82 -7.39 9.92
N GLU A 149 -15.69 -8.39 9.99
CA GLU A 149 -16.76 -8.50 10.98
C GLU A 149 -16.22 -8.60 12.42
N LEU A 150 -15.16 -9.38 12.64
CA LEU A 150 -14.47 -9.42 13.94
C LEU A 150 -13.85 -8.06 14.29
N GLY A 151 -13.21 -7.42 13.30
CA GLY A 151 -12.63 -6.10 13.46
C GLY A 151 -13.66 -5.05 13.89
N ASP A 152 -14.84 -5.08 13.27
CA ASP A 152 -15.96 -4.20 13.62
C ASP A 152 -16.55 -4.53 15.01
N ALA A 153 -16.56 -5.81 15.39
CA ALA A 153 -17.04 -6.24 16.69
C ALA A 153 -16.19 -5.74 17.87
N PHE A 154 -14.94 -5.35 17.65
CA PHE A 154 -14.13 -4.74 18.71
C PHE A 154 -14.58 -3.33 19.09
N GLY A 155 -15.29 -2.61 18.20
CA GLY A 155 -15.77 -1.24 18.45
C GLY A 155 -14.67 -0.17 18.48
N ASP A 156 -13.42 -0.51 18.13
CA ASP A 156 -12.26 0.40 18.21
C ASP A 156 -12.00 1.21 16.94
N ASN A 157 -12.77 0.96 15.87
CA ASN A 157 -12.66 1.58 14.54
C ASN A 157 -11.27 1.45 13.88
N LYS A 158 -10.44 0.48 14.28
CA LYS A 158 -9.09 0.28 13.73
C LYS A 158 -9.03 -0.68 12.53
N GLY A 159 -10.18 -1.10 12.02
CA GLY A 159 -10.27 -1.94 10.81
C GLY A 159 -10.40 -3.44 11.08
N PRO A 160 -10.08 -4.30 10.10
CA PRO A 160 -10.26 -5.74 10.21
C PRO A 160 -9.40 -6.39 11.30
N ALA A 161 -9.85 -7.50 11.88
CA ALA A 161 -9.06 -8.34 12.78
C ALA A 161 -7.87 -8.97 12.02
N THR A 162 -6.76 -9.21 12.72
CA THR A 162 -5.56 -9.78 12.11
C THR A 162 -5.85 -11.16 11.52
N ILE A 163 -5.39 -11.39 10.31
CA ILE A 163 -5.35 -12.70 9.67
C ILE A 163 -3.95 -13.29 9.88
N ILE A 164 -3.88 -14.55 10.29
CA ILE A 164 -2.62 -15.29 10.48
C ILE A 164 -2.58 -16.57 9.63
N GLU A 165 -1.44 -16.81 8.99
CA GLU A 165 -1.11 -18.11 8.39
C GLU A 165 -0.37 -18.91 9.47
N ASP A 166 -1.07 -19.82 10.15
CA ASP A 166 -0.45 -20.61 11.22
C ASP A 166 0.31 -21.80 10.68
N THR A 167 1.63 -21.64 10.64
CA THR A 167 2.60 -22.63 10.18
C THR A 167 3.26 -23.39 11.35
N SER A 168 2.59 -23.49 12.49
CA SER A 168 3.09 -24.20 13.67
C SER A 168 3.18 -25.71 13.51
N SER A 169 2.30 -26.31 12.71
CA SER A 169 2.16 -27.76 12.58
C SER A 169 2.89 -28.35 11.37
N LEU A 170 4.00 -27.74 10.94
CA LEU A 170 4.80 -28.24 9.81
C LEU A 170 5.30 -29.66 10.08
N SER A 171 4.49 -30.62 9.66
CA SER A 171 4.64 -32.05 9.91
C SER A 171 5.69 -32.69 9.00
N LYS A 172 6.19 -31.94 8.01
CA LYS A 172 7.11 -32.43 6.97
C LYS A 172 8.19 -31.42 6.55
N GLY A 173 8.33 -30.30 7.26
CA GLY A 173 9.33 -29.26 6.92
C GLY A 173 10.74 -29.67 7.34
N GLN A 174 11.75 -29.34 6.54
CA GLN A 174 13.15 -29.36 6.98
C GLN A 174 13.51 -28.12 7.82
N LYS A 175 12.70 -27.05 7.74
CA LYS A 175 12.86 -25.79 8.48
C LYS A 175 11.47 -25.22 8.86
N PRO A 176 11.35 -24.51 9.99
CA PRO A 176 10.16 -23.71 10.31
C PRO A 176 9.84 -22.71 9.18
N GLU A 177 8.56 -22.55 8.83
CA GLU A 177 8.08 -21.51 7.90
C GLU A 177 7.74 -20.26 8.70
N GLU A 178 8.74 -19.41 8.92
CA GLU A 178 8.64 -18.18 9.70
C GLU A 178 8.58 -16.93 8.81
N GLU A 179 8.63 -17.08 7.49
CA GLU A 179 8.56 -15.94 6.57
C GLU A 179 7.10 -15.67 6.18
N TRP A 180 6.43 -16.66 5.62
CA TRP A 180 5.05 -16.52 5.15
C TRP A 180 4.02 -16.65 6.27
N GLY A 181 4.34 -17.43 7.31
CA GLY A 181 3.45 -17.69 8.44
C GLY A 181 4.01 -17.29 9.81
N THR A 182 3.33 -17.72 10.86
CA THR A 182 3.65 -17.41 12.25
C THR A 182 4.74 -18.29 12.85
N GLY A 183 5.02 -19.44 12.23
CA GLY A 183 5.95 -20.44 12.74
C GLY A 183 5.50 -21.11 14.05
N PRO A 184 6.24 -22.13 14.50
CA PRO A 184 5.93 -22.91 15.70
C PRO A 184 6.01 -22.09 17.00
N GLY A 185 6.96 -21.16 17.09
CA GLY A 185 7.08 -20.28 18.25
C GLY A 185 6.16 -19.05 18.23
N GLY A 186 5.35 -18.86 17.19
CA GLY A 186 4.55 -17.64 17.01
C GLY A 186 5.37 -16.38 16.66
N LYS A 187 6.63 -16.55 16.25
CA LYS A 187 7.59 -15.45 15.99
C LYS A 187 7.79 -15.12 14.50
N GLY A 188 7.13 -15.86 13.61
CA GLY A 188 7.22 -15.65 12.18
C GLY A 188 6.63 -14.31 11.73
N LYS A 189 7.03 -13.87 10.54
CA LYS A 189 6.70 -12.56 9.95
C LYS A 189 5.26 -12.47 9.47
N ASN A 190 4.59 -13.60 9.23
CA ASN A 190 3.19 -13.66 8.80
C ASN A 190 2.90 -12.83 7.53
N ILE A 191 3.81 -12.82 6.54
CA ILE A 191 3.66 -11.99 5.33
C ILE A 191 2.33 -12.28 4.62
N LEU A 192 1.93 -13.55 4.53
CA LEU A 192 0.68 -13.94 3.90
C LEU A 192 -0.52 -13.34 4.65
N GLY A 193 -0.63 -13.59 5.96
CA GLY A 193 -1.71 -13.06 6.78
C GLY A 193 -1.76 -11.53 6.84
N ASN A 194 -0.60 -10.86 6.91
CA ASN A 194 -0.53 -9.39 6.89
C ASN A 194 -1.04 -8.81 5.56
N SER A 195 -0.66 -9.42 4.43
CA SER A 195 -1.17 -9.01 3.12
C SER A 195 -2.69 -9.17 3.00
N GLN A 196 -3.25 -10.23 3.58
CA GLN A 196 -4.68 -10.49 3.56
C GLN A 196 -5.44 -9.55 4.50
N THR A 197 -4.86 -9.22 5.65
CA THR A 197 -5.42 -8.23 6.60
C THR A 197 -5.47 -6.85 5.95
N ALA A 198 -4.39 -6.45 5.26
CA ALA A 198 -4.33 -5.22 4.51
C ALA A 198 -5.34 -5.23 3.33
N PHE A 199 -5.45 -6.35 2.61
CA PHE A 199 -6.47 -6.49 1.57
C PHE A 199 -7.90 -6.40 2.13
N ALA A 200 -8.18 -6.98 3.30
CA ALA A 200 -9.46 -6.84 3.99
C ALA A 200 -9.79 -5.37 4.32
N MET A 201 -8.78 -4.57 4.67
CA MET A 201 -8.95 -3.12 4.87
C MET A 201 -9.31 -2.43 3.55
N MET A 202 -8.69 -2.81 2.44
CA MET A 202 -9.03 -2.27 1.11
C MET A 202 -10.47 -2.62 0.70
N ILE A 203 -10.92 -3.85 0.98
CA ILE A 203 -12.33 -4.26 0.78
C ILE A 203 -13.26 -3.40 1.64
N LYS A 204 -12.97 -3.27 2.94
CA LYS A 204 -13.76 -2.44 3.88
C LYS A 204 -13.89 -1.00 3.40
N ASN A 205 -12.80 -0.45 2.85
CA ASN A 205 -12.74 0.90 2.32
C ASN A 205 -13.33 1.03 0.89
N LYS A 206 -13.93 -0.04 0.34
CA LYS A 206 -14.52 -0.09 -1.00
C LYS A 206 -13.54 0.27 -2.13
N GLN A 207 -12.26 -0.04 -1.92
CA GLN A 207 -11.20 0.21 -2.89
C GLN A 207 -11.11 -0.91 -3.94
N PHE A 208 -11.82 -2.01 -3.72
CA PHE A 208 -11.91 -3.14 -4.63
C PHE A 208 -13.31 -3.74 -4.58
N ASP A 209 -13.84 -4.12 -5.73
CA ASP A 209 -15.17 -4.74 -5.88
C ASP A 209 -15.04 -6.14 -6.48
N LYS A 210 -15.91 -7.06 -6.06
CA LYS A 210 -15.89 -8.46 -6.53
C LYS A 210 -16.15 -8.58 -8.04
N ASN A 211 -16.84 -7.62 -8.64
CA ASN A 211 -17.20 -7.62 -10.07
C ASN A 211 -16.20 -6.81 -10.92
N SER A 212 -15.17 -6.22 -10.30
CA SER A 212 -14.08 -5.60 -11.05
C SER A 212 -13.37 -6.66 -11.91
N PRO A 213 -12.77 -6.28 -13.05
CA PRO A 213 -11.86 -7.14 -13.79
C PRO A 213 -10.69 -7.61 -12.91
N VAL A 214 -10.09 -8.76 -13.22
CA VAL A 214 -8.89 -9.24 -12.53
C VAL A 214 -7.79 -8.19 -12.67
N PRO A 215 -7.28 -7.62 -11.56
CA PRO A 215 -6.31 -6.54 -11.62
C PRO A 215 -4.93 -7.02 -12.07
N GLU A 216 -4.24 -6.15 -12.81
CA GLU A 216 -2.84 -6.36 -13.18
C GLU A 216 -1.90 -6.09 -12.00
N LEU A 217 -0.74 -6.76 -11.95
CA LEU A 217 0.23 -6.56 -10.86
C LEU A 217 0.62 -5.08 -10.66
N LYS A 218 0.75 -4.32 -11.76
CA LYS A 218 1.15 -2.90 -11.73
C LYS A 218 0.15 -2.02 -10.97
N THR A 219 -1.14 -2.39 -10.90
CA THR A 219 -2.15 -1.59 -10.20
C THR A 219 -1.99 -1.63 -8.68
N PHE A 220 -1.26 -2.62 -8.16
CA PHE A 220 -1.00 -2.73 -6.72
C PHE A 220 0.29 -2.04 -6.27
N ARG A 221 1.18 -1.68 -7.19
CA ARG A 221 2.45 -0.99 -6.90
C ARG A 221 2.20 0.47 -6.54
N THR A 222 1.55 0.70 -5.41
CA THR A 222 1.15 2.02 -4.92
C THR A 222 1.54 2.20 -3.45
N THR A 223 1.77 3.45 -3.05
CA THR A 223 2.04 3.81 -1.65
C THR A 223 0.90 3.41 -0.73
N GLN A 224 -0.34 3.51 -1.19
CA GLN A 224 -1.52 3.12 -0.43
C GLN A 224 -1.53 1.64 -0.05
N VAL A 225 -1.16 0.75 -0.99
CA VAL A 225 -1.05 -0.69 -0.72
C VAL A 225 0.10 -0.96 0.26
N ALA A 226 1.25 -0.30 0.07
CA ALA A 226 2.39 -0.42 0.98
C ALA A 226 2.04 0.03 2.41
N SER A 227 1.37 1.18 2.57
CA SER A 227 0.92 1.67 3.88
C SER A 227 -0.11 0.75 4.52
N SER A 228 -1.03 0.18 3.73
CA SER A 228 -2.03 -0.77 4.25
C SER A 228 -1.35 -2.03 4.78
N TYR A 229 -0.35 -2.55 4.05
CA TYR A 229 0.46 -3.67 4.50
C TYR A 229 1.25 -3.36 5.77
N ALA A 230 1.93 -2.22 5.84
CA ALA A 230 2.68 -1.79 7.01
C ALA A 230 1.79 -1.70 8.27
N ASN A 231 0.59 -1.14 8.13
CA ASN A 231 -0.38 -1.08 9.23
C ASN A 231 -0.82 -2.47 9.70
N ALA A 232 -1.08 -3.39 8.77
CA ALA A 232 -1.42 -4.78 9.10
C ALA A 232 -0.27 -5.50 9.81
N GLN A 233 0.96 -5.30 9.34
CA GLN A 233 2.16 -5.85 9.96
C GLN A 233 2.34 -5.33 11.39
N ILE A 234 2.20 -4.02 11.62
CA ILE A 234 2.26 -3.41 12.96
C ILE A 234 1.17 -4.01 13.87
N GLN A 235 -0.07 -4.14 13.37
CA GLN A 235 -1.18 -4.74 14.12
C GLN A 235 -0.87 -6.19 14.53
N TYR A 236 -0.26 -6.97 13.66
CA TYR A 236 0.19 -8.32 13.98
C TYR A 236 1.30 -8.30 15.03
N GLN A 237 2.41 -7.61 14.77
CA GLN A 237 3.62 -7.63 15.60
C GLN A 237 3.40 -7.08 17.00
N GLN A 238 2.66 -5.98 17.14
CA GLN A 238 2.37 -5.34 18.42
C GLN A 238 1.13 -5.89 19.13
N GLY A 239 0.41 -6.81 18.48
CA GLY A 239 -0.83 -7.39 18.98
C GLY A 239 -0.77 -8.90 18.99
N VAL A 240 -1.36 -9.52 17.96
CA VAL A 240 -1.59 -10.97 17.89
C VAL A 240 -0.31 -11.79 18.04
N GLN A 241 0.83 -11.31 17.55
CA GLN A 241 2.11 -12.02 17.68
C GLN A 241 2.53 -12.18 19.14
N VAL A 242 2.32 -11.16 19.97
CA VAL A 242 2.63 -11.20 21.41
C VAL A 242 1.75 -12.23 22.11
N ALA A 243 0.42 -12.15 21.90
CA ALA A 243 -0.53 -13.09 22.47
C ALA A 243 -0.28 -14.53 22.01
N LEU A 244 0.05 -14.72 20.72
CA LEU A 244 0.36 -16.02 20.14
C LEU A 244 1.64 -16.62 20.75
N THR A 245 2.70 -15.82 20.85
CA THR A 245 3.97 -16.25 21.45
C THR A 245 3.75 -16.68 22.92
N ASP A 246 2.99 -15.92 23.68
CA ASP A 246 2.68 -16.23 25.08
C ASP A 246 1.85 -17.51 25.21
N VAL A 247 0.80 -17.66 24.40
CA VAL A 247 -0.03 -18.87 24.35
C VAL A 247 0.80 -20.10 23.98
N ARG A 248 1.67 -19.97 22.96
CA ARG A 248 2.56 -21.05 22.53
C ARG A 248 3.55 -21.44 23.62
N LYS A 249 4.18 -20.47 24.27
CA LYS A 249 5.06 -20.71 25.42
C LYS A 249 4.32 -21.38 26.59
N LYS A 250 3.13 -20.90 26.96
CA LYS A 250 2.30 -21.48 28.02
C LYS A 250 1.88 -22.92 27.70
N SER A 251 1.68 -23.26 26.42
CA SER A 251 1.35 -24.62 26.01
C SER A 251 2.51 -25.61 26.06
N GLY A 252 3.76 -25.13 26.13
CA GLY A 252 4.97 -25.94 25.93
C GLY A 252 5.14 -26.48 24.50
N LYS A 253 4.40 -25.92 23.53
CA LYS A 253 4.44 -26.26 22.10
C LYS A 253 4.94 -25.06 21.30
N ASP A 254 6.18 -24.66 21.57
CA ASP A 254 6.90 -23.54 20.94
C ASP A 254 8.26 -23.93 20.32
N GLN A 255 8.71 -25.17 20.54
CA GLN A 255 10.03 -25.72 20.15
C GLN A 255 10.16 -26.40 18.76
N GLY A 256 9.30 -26.15 17.75
CA GLY A 256 9.54 -26.64 16.37
C GLY A 256 8.55 -27.67 15.80
N PHE A 257 9.05 -28.61 14.98
CA PHE A 257 8.25 -29.50 14.12
C PHE A 257 7.27 -30.41 14.88
N ASN A 258 6.25 -30.90 14.15
CA ASN A 258 5.25 -31.84 14.67
C ASN A 258 4.46 -31.34 15.89
N GLN A 259 4.32 -30.02 16.02
CA GLN A 259 3.51 -29.43 17.05
C GLN A 259 2.05 -29.38 16.66
N PRO A 260 1.13 -29.41 17.65
CA PRO A 260 -0.26 -29.16 17.37
C PRO A 260 -0.41 -27.75 16.79
N ASP A 261 -1.38 -27.66 15.89
CA ASP A 261 -1.98 -26.44 15.42
C ASP A 261 -2.45 -25.54 16.58
N THR A 262 -2.47 -24.21 16.39
CA THR A 262 -2.82 -23.29 17.48
C THR A 262 -4.27 -23.50 17.92
N SER A 263 -5.16 -23.83 16.98
CA SER A 263 -6.57 -24.13 17.23
C SER A 263 -6.79 -25.39 18.04
N ASP A 264 -5.77 -26.26 18.11
CA ASP A 264 -5.85 -27.57 18.74
C ASP A 264 -5.15 -27.56 20.11
N LEU A 265 -4.66 -26.40 20.55
CA LEU A 265 -4.23 -26.19 21.93
C LEU A 265 -5.42 -26.26 22.90
N SER A 266 -5.10 -26.39 24.19
CA SER A 266 -6.11 -26.47 25.26
C SER A 266 -7.17 -25.35 25.14
N PRO A 267 -8.47 -25.64 25.41
CA PRO A 267 -9.53 -24.62 25.47
C PRO A 267 -9.27 -23.49 26.48
N THR A 268 -8.39 -23.73 27.46
CA THR A 268 -7.93 -22.70 28.41
C THR A 268 -6.97 -21.69 27.78
N LEU A 269 -6.33 -22.05 26.67
CA LEU A 269 -5.34 -21.24 25.96
C LEU A 269 -5.92 -20.65 24.66
N VAL A 270 -6.80 -21.37 23.98
CA VAL A 270 -7.37 -20.94 22.69
C VAL A 270 -8.84 -21.35 22.62
N GLN A 271 -9.69 -20.45 22.13
CA GLN A 271 -11.12 -20.68 21.98
C GLN A 271 -11.60 -20.24 20.60
N LYS A 272 -12.66 -20.88 20.10
CA LYS A 272 -13.40 -20.36 18.95
C LYS A 272 -14.17 -19.11 19.37
N THR A 273 -14.19 -18.11 18.51
CA THR A 273 -14.93 -16.87 18.74
C THR A 273 -15.75 -16.46 17.52
N SER A 274 -16.57 -15.43 17.69
CA SER A 274 -17.34 -14.82 16.61
C SER A 274 -17.63 -13.36 16.94
N ALA A 275 -17.98 -12.58 15.92
CA ALA A 275 -18.39 -11.19 16.10
C ALA A 275 -19.55 -11.04 17.11
N ALA A 276 -20.50 -11.98 17.11
CA ALA A 276 -21.62 -11.99 18.05
C ALA A 276 -21.16 -12.22 19.50
N LEU A 277 -20.25 -13.17 19.73
CA LEU A 277 -19.72 -13.46 21.06
C LEU A 277 -18.92 -12.28 21.63
N ILE A 278 -18.13 -11.60 20.80
CA ILE A 278 -17.37 -10.41 21.20
C ILE A 278 -18.31 -9.28 21.64
N LYS A 279 -19.33 -8.97 20.83
CA LYS A 279 -20.32 -7.93 21.15
C LYS A 279 -21.10 -8.23 22.44
N ASN A 280 -21.49 -9.48 22.65
CA ASN A 280 -22.22 -9.88 23.86
C ASN A 280 -21.37 -9.73 25.13
N ASN A 281 -20.07 -10.06 25.07
CA ASN A 281 -19.17 -9.92 26.22
C ASN A 281 -18.88 -8.46 26.57
N GLN A 282 -18.81 -7.56 25.57
CA GLN A 282 -18.71 -6.12 25.80
C GLN A 282 -19.96 -5.55 26.50
N ASN A 283 -21.15 -6.01 26.10
CA ASN A 283 -22.39 -5.60 26.75
C ASN A 283 -22.53 -6.14 28.18
N ALA A 284 -22.05 -7.36 28.47
CA ALA A 284 -22.10 -7.94 29.81
C ALA A 284 -21.21 -7.21 30.83
N GLN A 285 -20.06 -6.65 30.41
CA GLN A 285 -19.21 -5.82 31.26
C GLN A 285 -19.79 -4.41 31.51
N SER A 286 -20.84 -4.02 30.79
CA SER A 286 -21.49 -2.70 30.92
C SER A 286 -22.53 -2.66 32.07
N PHE A 287 -22.78 -3.77 32.77
CA PHE A 287 -23.77 -3.86 33.86
C PHE A 287 -23.19 -3.80 35.29
N THR A 288 -21.88 -3.61 35.46
CA THR A 288 -21.30 -3.32 36.78
C THR A 288 -21.14 -1.80 36.95
N THR A 289 -21.96 -1.25 37.85
CA THR A 289 -22.14 0.18 38.14
C THR A 289 -20.85 0.95 38.42
N SER A 290 -20.64 2.05 37.70
CA SER A 290 -19.80 3.19 38.09
C SER A 290 -20.39 4.48 37.50
N PRO A 291 -20.19 5.67 38.12
CA PRO A 291 -20.95 6.88 37.82
C PRO A 291 -20.64 7.42 36.42
N PRO A 292 -21.52 8.28 35.85
CA PRO A 292 -21.36 8.73 34.47
C PRO A 292 -20.04 9.52 34.34
N PRO A 293 -19.19 9.22 33.34
CA PRO A 293 -17.99 10.01 33.09
C PRO A 293 -18.40 11.42 32.62
N PRO A 294 -17.63 12.47 32.97
CA PRO A 294 -17.90 13.82 32.52
C PRO A 294 -17.89 13.88 30.98
N GLN A 295 -18.86 14.60 30.41
CA GLN A 295 -18.88 14.93 28.99
C GLN A 295 -17.62 15.74 28.65
N VAL A 296 -16.61 15.06 28.13
CA VAL A 296 -15.49 15.69 27.44
C VAL A 296 -15.80 15.64 25.95
N ASN A 297 -16.05 16.81 25.39
CA ASN A 297 -16.20 17.05 23.96
C ASN A 297 -14.82 16.83 23.29
N GLN A 298 -14.49 15.58 22.96
CA GLN A 298 -13.29 15.27 22.17
C GLN A 298 -13.69 15.05 20.72
N GLN A 299 -13.48 16.08 19.90
CA GLN A 299 -13.38 15.93 18.46
C GLN A 299 -12.29 14.91 18.15
N ASN A 300 -12.68 13.84 17.46
CA ASN A 300 -11.78 12.82 16.93
C ASN A 300 -10.88 13.46 15.84
N PRO A 301 -9.55 13.57 16.02
CA PRO A 301 -8.67 14.23 15.04
C PRO A 301 -8.49 13.43 13.73
N PHE A 302 -9.16 12.29 13.59
CA PHE A 302 -9.04 11.40 12.42
C PHE A 302 -10.29 11.32 11.54
N GLN A 303 -11.36 12.06 11.83
CA GLN A 303 -12.56 12.08 10.98
C GLN A 303 -12.37 12.78 9.62
N ASN A 304 -11.30 13.56 9.43
CA ASN A 304 -11.07 14.33 8.20
C ASN A 304 -10.05 13.74 7.21
N LEU A 305 -9.52 12.54 7.44
CA LEU A 305 -8.49 11.95 6.56
C LEU A 305 -9.04 11.00 5.48
N PHE A 306 -10.35 10.71 5.47
CA PHE A 306 -10.97 9.75 4.55
C PHE A 306 -12.28 10.25 3.92
N SER A 307 -12.41 11.56 3.67
CA SER A 307 -13.48 12.03 2.79
C SER A 307 -13.04 11.91 1.33
N PRO A 308 -13.88 11.40 0.40
CA PRO A 308 -13.63 11.58 -1.02
C PRO A 308 -13.44 13.07 -1.32
N SER A 309 -12.73 13.41 -2.40
CA SER A 309 -12.56 14.79 -2.85
C SER A 309 -13.90 15.52 -2.72
N GLN A 310 -13.97 16.54 -1.85
CA GLN A 310 -15.24 17.20 -1.61
C GLN A 310 -15.74 17.73 -2.95
N PRO A 311 -17.01 17.45 -3.33
CA PRO A 311 -17.53 17.92 -4.59
C PRO A 311 -17.42 19.44 -4.63
N LYS A 312 -16.78 19.95 -5.68
CA LYS A 312 -16.74 21.38 -5.98
C LYS A 312 -18.09 21.77 -6.57
N TYR A 313 -18.53 22.99 -6.31
CA TYR A 313 -19.81 23.47 -6.81
C TYR A 313 -19.60 24.66 -7.74
N GLU A 314 -20.06 24.54 -8.98
CA GLU A 314 -20.14 25.67 -9.91
C GLU A 314 -21.53 26.31 -9.79
N TYR A 315 -21.60 27.60 -9.51
CA TYR A 315 -22.86 28.28 -9.21
C TYR A 315 -23.35 29.14 -10.37
N SER A 316 -24.67 29.15 -10.56
CA SER A 316 -25.36 30.15 -11.39
C SER A 316 -25.19 31.55 -10.83
N LYS A 317 -25.33 32.55 -11.70
CA LYS A 317 -25.20 33.97 -11.34
C LYS A 317 -26.16 34.39 -10.21
N ASN A 318 -27.36 33.81 -10.17
CA ASN A 318 -28.34 34.07 -9.10
C ASN A 318 -28.16 33.17 -7.86
N ARG A 319 -27.16 32.27 -7.88
CA ARG A 319 -26.82 31.32 -6.81
C ARG A 319 -27.97 30.43 -6.36
N ASN A 320 -28.96 30.17 -7.21
CA ASN A 320 -30.08 29.28 -6.92
C ASN A 320 -30.03 27.97 -7.72
N GLN A 321 -29.00 27.80 -8.55
CA GLN A 321 -28.64 26.57 -9.24
C GLN A 321 -27.14 26.33 -9.09
N ARG A 322 -26.72 25.08 -8.95
CA ARG A 322 -25.32 24.66 -8.95
C ARG A 322 -25.11 23.31 -9.62
N LEU A 323 -23.93 23.14 -10.21
CA LEU A 323 -23.41 21.83 -10.64
C LEU A 323 -22.58 21.24 -9.51
N VAL A 324 -22.68 19.93 -9.31
CA VAL A 324 -21.82 19.15 -8.41
C VAL A 324 -20.71 18.57 -9.27
N VAL A 325 -19.47 18.97 -9.02
CA VAL A 325 -18.29 18.63 -9.82
C VAL A 325 -17.31 17.82 -8.99
N GLN A 326 -16.92 16.66 -9.49
CA GLN A 326 -15.93 15.78 -8.88
C GLN A 326 -14.96 15.31 -9.97
N ASP A 327 -13.65 15.43 -9.69
CA ASP A 327 -12.57 15.08 -10.62
C ASP A 327 -12.76 15.69 -12.02
N ASP A 328 -13.06 16.99 -12.04
CA ASP A 328 -13.35 17.83 -13.23
C ASP A 328 -14.53 17.35 -14.10
N LYS A 329 -15.40 16.48 -13.56
CA LYS A 329 -16.63 16.02 -14.21
C LYS A 329 -17.86 16.46 -13.44
N ILE A 330 -18.92 16.80 -14.16
CA ILE A 330 -20.22 17.10 -13.56
C ILE A 330 -20.88 15.78 -13.15
N VAL A 331 -21.03 15.58 -11.85
CA VAL A 331 -21.61 14.36 -11.23
C VAL A 331 -23.02 14.59 -10.67
N GLY A 332 -23.51 15.85 -10.64
CA GLY A 332 -24.85 16.15 -10.15
C GLY A 332 -25.33 17.57 -10.44
N TYR A 333 -26.63 17.80 -10.22
CA TYR A 333 -27.32 19.07 -10.47
C TYR A 333 -28.20 19.39 -9.28
N GLU A 334 -28.11 20.60 -8.73
CA GLU A 334 -28.88 20.99 -7.55
C GLU A 334 -29.43 22.41 -7.69
N PHE A 335 -30.67 22.62 -7.26
CA PHE A 335 -31.30 23.94 -7.25
C PHE A 335 -31.93 24.25 -5.90
N ARG A 336 -32.27 25.51 -5.67
CA ARG A 336 -33.06 25.94 -4.52
C ARG A 336 -34.04 27.01 -4.98
N ARG A 337 -35.20 27.07 -4.33
CA ARG A 337 -36.29 27.98 -4.72
C ARG A 337 -36.02 29.45 -4.37
N SER A 338 -35.21 29.68 -3.34
CA SER A 338 -34.74 30.99 -2.89
C SER A 338 -33.36 30.89 -2.24
N SER A 339 -32.71 32.02 -1.95
CA SER A 339 -31.39 32.06 -1.31
C SER A 339 -31.36 31.46 0.10
N THR A 340 -32.51 31.33 0.76
CA THR A 340 -32.70 30.76 2.09
C THR A 340 -33.25 29.34 2.08
N SER A 341 -33.61 28.81 0.90
CA SER A 341 -34.12 27.45 0.75
C SER A 341 -32.99 26.41 0.74
N ASN A 342 -33.33 25.20 1.18
CA ASN A 342 -32.44 24.04 1.07
C ASN A 342 -32.17 23.68 -0.39
N TRP A 343 -31.02 23.04 -0.64
CA TRP A 343 -30.65 22.52 -1.95
C TRP A 343 -31.42 21.22 -2.25
N GLU A 344 -32.05 21.17 -3.41
CA GLU A 344 -32.81 20.04 -3.94
C GLU A 344 -32.05 19.46 -5.14
N LYS A 345 -31.88 18.12 -5.19
CA LYS A 345 -31.29 17.43 -6.34
C LYS A 345 -32.24 17.45 -7.53
N SER A 346 -31.74 17.76 -8.73
CA SER A 346 -32.51 17.73 -9.97
C SER A 346 -32.02 16.61 -10.89
N THR A 347 -32.97 15.86 -11.45
CA THR A 347 -32.72 14.94 -12.57
C THR A 347 -32.90 15.62 -13.93
N ASP A 348 -33.57 16.77 -13.97
CA ASP A 348 -33.77 17.57 -15.17
C ASP A 348 -32.53 18.44 -15.44
N LYS A 349 -31.71 17.98 -16.39
CA LYS A 349 -30.44 18.61 -16.79
C LYS A 349 -30.66 19.86 -17.65
N SER A 350 -31.80 19.97 -18.34
CA SER A 350 -32.06 21.05 -19.31
C SER A 350 -32.03 22.43 -18.63
N ARG A 351 -32.45 22.49 -17.36
CA ARG A 351 -32.50 23.72 -16.54
C ARG A 351 -31.13 24.24 -16.12
N PHE A 352 -30.07 23.47 -16.35
CA PHE A 352 -28.69 23.80 -15.99
C PHE A 352 -27.79 23.98 -17.21
N GLN A 353 -28.34 23.90 -18.43
CA GLN A 353 -27.56 23.87 -19.67
C GLN A 353 -26.60 25.06 -19.78
N GLY A 354 -27.05 26.28 -19.48
CA GLY A 354 -26.17 27.45 -19.49
C GLY A 354 -25.00 27.39 -18.48
N LEU A 355 -25.16 26.66 -17.37
CA LEU A 355 -24.09 26.42 -16.40
C LEU A 355 -23.12 25.32 -16.86
N VAL A 356 -23.65 24.29 -17.50
CA VAL A 356 -22.87 23.22 -18.12
C VAL A 356 -22.01 23.78 -19.25
N ASP A 357 -22.57 24.64 -20.09
CA ASP A 357 -21.86 25.27 -21.20
C ASP A 357 -20.75 26.21 -20.69
N HIS A 358 -21.02 26.98 -19.63
CA HIS A 358 -20.00 27.80 -18.97
C HIS A 358 -18.86 26.96 -18.40
N PHE A 359 -19.19 25.88 -17.68
CA PHE A 359 -18.21 24.95 -17.13
C PHE A 359 -17.35 24.33 -18.23
N ASN A 360 -17.96 23.86 -19.32
CA ASN A 360 -17.25 23.24 -20.44
C ASN A 360 -16.39 24.26 -21.23
N GLN A 361 -16.85 25.50 -21.41
CA GLN A 361 -16.03 26.56 -22.03
C GLN A 361 -14.83 26.94 -21.16
N ALA A 362 -15.01 26.99 -19.83
CA ALA A 362 -13.92 27.24 -18.90
C ALA A 362 -12.87 26.11 -18.92
N GLN A 363 -13.29 24.87 -19.15
CA GLN A 363 -12.40 23.72 -19.36
C GLN A 363 -11.69 23.78 -20.72
N GLN A 364 -12.38 24.15 -21.80
CA GLN A 364 -11.78 24.28 -23.14
C GLN A 364 -10.73 25.40 -23.22
N ARG A 365 -10.90 26.50 -22.47
CA ARG A 365 -9.88 27.57 -22.37
C ARG A 365 -8.61 27.14 -21.61
N ARG A 366 -8.64 25.99 -20.94
CA ARG A 366 -7.48 25.39 -20.24
C ARG A 366 -6.74 24.34 -21.08
N SER A 367 -7.16 24.10 -22.33
CA SER A 367 -6.48 23.20 -23.27
C SER A 367 -6.14 23.94 -24.56
N PRO A 368 -4.86 24.02 -24.99
CA PRO A 368 -4.51 24.69 -26.23
C PRO A 368 -4.82 23.76 -27.41
N ASN A 369 -5.66 24.21 -28.33
CA ASN A 369 -5.71 23.68 -29.68
C ASN A 369 -6.09 24.82 -30.63
N PRO A 370 -5.50 24.87 -31.85
CA PRO A 370 -6.25 25.44 -32.96
C PRO A 370 -6.16 24.62 -34.25
N SER A 371 -7.29 24.51 -34.94
CA SER A 371 -7.41 24.48 -36.40
C SER A 371 -7.68 25.95 -36.84
N LEU A 372 -7.32 26.52 -38.01
CA LEU A 372 -7.50 26.17 -39.43
C LEU A 372 -6.65 27.13 -40.34
N SER A 373 -6.22 26.58 -41.49
CA SER A 373 -5.92 27.12 -42.86
C SER A 373 -5.58 28.61 -43.16
N GLN A 374 -4.43 28.88 -43.82
CA GLN A 374 -4.27 29.18 -45.28
C GLN A 374 -2.89 29.80 -45.66
N SER A 375 -2.26 29.20 -46.69
CA SER A 375 -1.42 29.79 -47.77
C SER A 375 0.01 30.37 -47.57
N ILE A 376 0.93 29.77 -48.34
CA ILE A 376 2.03 30.35 -49.18
C ILE A 376 3.49 30.40 -48.64
N LEU A 377 4.31 29.59 -49.34
CA LEU A 377 5.73 29.65 -49.74
C LEU A 377 6.92 29.74 -48.74
N THR A 378 7.85 28.81 -49.01
CA THR A 378 9.33 28.85 -48.93
C THR A 378 10.04 28.25 -47.70
N SER A 379 10.64 27.08 -47.94
CA SER A 379 11.80 26.48 -47.24
C SER A 379 13.06 27.36 -47.45
N PRO A 380 14.16 27.27 -46.65
CA PRO A 380 14.79 25.99 -46.27
C PRO A 380 15.46 25.83 -44.88
N LYS A 381 15.54 24.55 -44.51
CA LYS A 381 16.58 23.82 -43.73
C LYS A 381 17.10 24.43 -42.41
N SER A 382 16.76 23.74 -41.31
CA SER A 382 17.78 23.30 -40.35
C SER A 382 17.34 21.99 -39.70
N SER A 383 18.28 21.06 -39.60
CA SER A 383 18.13 19.71 -39.06
C SER A 383 17.93 19.74 -37.55
N GLN A 384 16.87 19.10 -37.04
CA GLN A 384 16.86 18.59 -35.66
C GLN A 384 15.86 17.43 -35.53
N THR A 385 16.40 16.31 -35.08
CA THR A 385 15.74 15.05 -34.71
C THR A 385 14.70 15.24 -33.60
N LEU A 386 13.52 14.66 -33.80
CA LEU A 386 12.46 14.46 -32.80
C LEU A 386 12.94 13.55 -31.64
N PRO A 387 12.62 13.86 -30.37
CA PRO A 387 12.47 12.85 -29.33
C PRO A 387 11.02 12.38 -29.22
N LYS A 388 10.89 11.07 -29.00
CA LYS A 388 9.66 10.30 -28.79
C LYS A 388 8.93 10.72 -27.51
N GLU A 389 7.60 10.80 -27.61
CA GLU A 389 6.68 10.87 -26.47
C GLU A 389 6.60 9.53 -25.72
N GLY A 390 6.45 9.60 -24.39
CA GLY A 390 6.00 8.49 -23.55
C GLY A 390 6.96 8.06 -22.43
N ALA A 391 7.13 8.88 -21.40
CA ALA A 391 7.63 8.45 -20.09
C ALA A 391 7.13 9.40 -19.00
N SER A 392 6.73 8.85 -17.85
CA SER A 392 6.40 9.56 -16.61
C SER A 392 7.61 10.42 -16.19
N GLN A 393 7.55 11.72 -16.48
CA GLN A 393 8.67 12.62 -16.22
C GLN A 393 8.66 13.08 -14.75
N VAL A 394 9.70 12.66 -14.03
CA VAL A 394 10.24 13.33 -12.85
C VAL A 394 10.38 14.83 -13.13
N SER A 395 10.11 15.67 -12.12
CA SER A 395 10.30 17.13 -12.20
C SER A 395 11.67 17.45 -12.81
N SER A 396 11.67 17.99 -14.03
CA SER A 396 12.87 18.39 -14.79
C SER A 396 13.73 19.41 -14.05
N VAL A 397 13.15 20.08 -13.05
CA VAL A 397 13.81 21.06 -12.19
C VAL A 397 14.69 20.40 -11.11
N ILE A 398 14.33 19.21 -10.62
CA ILE A 398 15.21 18.37 -9.76
C ILE A 398 16.31 17.71 -10.60
N GLN A 399 16.10 17.57 -11.91
CA GLN A 399 17.13 17.10 -12.84
C GLN A 399 18.15 18.21 -13.17
N GLU A 400 17.69 19.43 -13.49
CA GLU A 400 18.56 20.56 -13.91
C GLU A 400 19.33 21.26 -12.79
N MET A 401 18.83 21.30 -11.54
CA MET A 401 19.61 21.84 -10.42
C MET A 401 20.87 21.00 -10.11
N PHE A 402 20.98 19.78 -10.67
CA PHE A 402 21.99 18.80 -10.30
C PHE A 402 22.75 18.17 -11.48
N ASP A 403 22.27 18.33 -12.73
CA ASP A 403 23.02 17.96 -13.94
C ASP A 403 24.12 19.01 -14.22
N GLY A 404 25.33 18.72 -13.75
CA GLY A 404 26.52 19.56 -13.81
C GLY A 404 27.10 19.82 -15.21
N LYS A 405 26.34 20.46 -16.11
CA LYS A 405 26.83 20.94 -17.41
C LYS A 405 26.77 22.45 -17.60
N SER A 406 26.97 23.22 -16.53
CA SER A 406 27.54 24.57 -16.61
C SER A 406 27.86 25.12 -15.22
N VAL A 407 28.80 24.53 -14.50
CA VAL A 407 29.41 25.22 -13.37
C VAL A 407 30.92 25.11 -13.52
N SER A 408 31.53 26.26 -13.82
CA SER A 408 32.97 26.48 -13.80
C SER A 408 33.58 26.05 -12.47
N LYS A 409 34.87 25.71 -12.51
CA LYS A 409 35.80 25.26 -11.45
C LYS A 409 35.85 26.00 -10.10
N ASN A 410 34.88 26.83 -9.73
CA ASN A 410 34.79 27.50 -8.42
C ASN A 410 33.37 27.34 -7.84
N SER A 411 33.02 26.16 -7.31
CA SER A 411 31.87 26.05 -6.41
C SER A 411 32.33 26.31 -4.98
N ASP A 412 32.06 27.52 -4.48
CA ASP A 412 32.14 27.92 -3.07
C ASP A 412 31.07 27.19 -2.22
N ILE A 413 31.14 25.87 -2.15
CA ILE A 413 30.39 25.10 -1.16
C ILE A 413 31.42 24.29 -0.37
N PRO A 414 31.71 24.65 0.89
CA PRO A 414 32.70 23.94 1.68
C PRO A 414 32.22 22.51 1.93
N VAL A 415 33.11 21.55 1.68
CA VAL A 415 32.95 20.17 2.15
C VAL A 415 33.07 20.22 3.67
N VAL A 416 31.95 20.06 4.38
CA VAL A 416 31.90 20.10 5.85
C VAL A 416 31.80 18.69 6.42
N SER A 417 32.42 18.47 7.57
CA SER A 417 32.41 17.20 8.31
C SER A 417 31.02 16.81 8.83
N LYS A 418 30.83 15.50 9.05
CA LYS A 418 29.58 14.86 9.49
C LYS A 418 28.91 15.59 10.66
N GLY A 419 27.62 15.91 10.51
CA GLY A 419 26.78 16.46 11.59
C GLY A 419 26.92 17.96 11.85
N ASP A 420 27.82 18.67 11.15
CA ASP A 420 28.15 20.07 11.48
C ASP A 420 27.25 21.13 10.80
N MET A 421 26.35 20.72 9.88
CA MET A 421 25.51 21.69 9.16
C MET A 421 24.29 22.13 9.97
N LYS A 422 24.44 23.28 10.64
CA LYS A 422 23.34 24.10 11.17
C LYS A 422 22.76 24.95 10.05
N GLY A 423 21.46 24.84 9.77
CA GLY A 423 20.90 25.56 8.64
C GLY A 423 19.40 25.43 8.42
N THR A 424 18.90 26.28 7.52
CA THR A 424 17.54 26.22 6.98
C THR A 424 17.58 25.52 5.63
N PHE A 425 16.80 24.45 5.49
CA PHE A 425 16.66 23.67 4.27
C PHE A 425 15.32 23.96 3.59
N LYS A 426 15.30 23.82 2.27
CA LYS A 426 14.09 23.97 1.46
C LYS A 426 14.05 22.87 0.40
N MET A 427 12.92 22.19 0.28
CA MET A 427 12.67 21.19 -0.75
C MET A 427 11.34 21.51 -1.46
N ALA A 428 11.38 21.53 -2.79
CA ALA A 428 10.21 21.80 -3.62
C ALA A 428 9.56 20.50 -4.10
N PHE A 429 8.24 20.52 -4.21
CA PHE A 429 7.40 19.42 -4.68
C PHE A 429 6.45 19.91 -5.76
N ASP A 430 6.00 18.98 -6.62
CA ASP A 430 5.08 19.31 -7.72
C ASP A 430 3.64 19.47 -7.25
N ASN A 431 3.29 18.93 -6.08
CA ASN A 431 1.95 19.02 -5.52
C ASN A 431 1.96 19.20 -4.00
N ALA A 432 0.88 19.80 -3.48
CA ALA A 432 0.70 20.06 -2.06
C ALA A 432 0.69 18.80 -1.20
N GLN A 433 0.14 17.70 -1.72
CA GLN A 433 0.00 16.45 -0.97
C GLN A 433 1.38 15.88 -0.60
N ASP A 434 2.29 15.82 -1.57
CA ASP A 434 3.65 15.31 -1.38
C ASP A 434 4.46 16.20 -0.44
N ALA A 435 4.34 17.53 -0.59
CA ALA A 435 4.96 18.48 0.33
C ALA A 435 4.45 18.31 1.77
N GLN A 436 3.14 18.12 1.95
CA GLN A 436 2.54 17.94 3.28
C GLN A 436 2.90 16.58 3.89
N THR A 437 2.95 15.53 3.08
CA THR A 437 3.41 14.20 3.53
C THR A 437 4.88 14.27 3.97
N PHE A 438 5.76 14.87 3.17
CA PHE A 438 7.17 15.03 3.54
C PHE A 438 7.33 15.90 4.80
N LYS A 439 6.64 17.04 4.88
CA LYS A 439 6.64 17.89 6.08
C LYS A 439 6.23 17.11 7.32
N LYS A 440 5.17 16.30 7.24
CA LYS A 440 4.68 15.52 8.37
C LYS A 440 5.71 14.48 8.84
N LEU A 441 6.37 13.78 7.92
CA LEU A 441 7.41 12.82 8.27
C LEU A 441 8.59 13.47 9.00
N LEU A 442 8.93 14.71 8.63
CA LEU A 442 9.94 15.50 9.35
C LEU A 442 9.45 15.97 10.73
N ASP A 443 8.17 16.33 10.84
CA ASP A 443 7.51 16.78 12.09
C ASP A 443 7.46 15.65 13.13
N ASP A 444 7.02 14.47 12.70
CA ASP A 444 6.94 13.26 13.53
C ASP A 444 8.34 12.84 14.05
N PHE A 445 9.41 13.19 13.32
CA PHE A 445 10.80 12.93 13.73
C PHE A 445 11.42 14.06 14.61
N GLY A 446 10.68 15.15 14.80
CA GLY A 446 11.05 16.26 15.65
C GLY A 446 11.98 17.30 15.02
N PHE A 447 11.95 17.47 13.69
CA PHE A 447 12.58 18.62 13.05
C PHE A 447 11.88 19.92 13.45
N LYS A 448 12.64 21.02 13.57
CA LYS A 448 12.11 22.34 13.95
C LYS A 448 12.01 23.25 12.73
N GLY A 449 11.36 24.41 12.88
CA GLY A 449 11.23 25.40 11.81
C GLY A 449 10.44 24.91 10.59
N LEU A 450 9.61 23.87 10.76
CA LEU A 450 8.83 23.22 9.71
C LEU A 450 7.72 24.13 9.19
N SER A 451 7.86 24.57 7.95
CA SER A 451 6.87 25.38 7.26
C SER A 451 6.59 24.80 5.89
N TYR A 452 5.33 24.84 5.46
CA TYR A 452 4.95 24.58 4.08
C TYR A 452 4.52 25.90 3.46
N TYR A 453 5.01 26.20 2.26
CA TYR A 453 4.60 27.34 1.47
C TYR A 453 3.88 26.85 0.23
N GLY A 454 2.63 27.27 0.08
CA GLY A 454 1.76 26.96 -1.06
C GLY A 454 1.70 28.08 -2.10
N SER A 455 0.97 27.82 -3.18
CA SER A 455 0.77 28.77 -4.28
C SER A 455 0.27 30.14 -3.77
N GLY A 456 1.08 31.18 -3.92
CA GLY A 456 0.73 32.56 -3.56
C GLY A 456 1.30 33.09 -2.23
N GLU A 457 2.06 32.28 -1.48
CA GLU A 457 2.73 32.74 -0.24
C GLU A 457 4.19 33.20 -0.47
N LYS A 458 4.70 34.00 0.48
CA LYS A 458 5.78 35.02 0.42
C LYS A 458 7.20 34.57 0.02
N TYR A 459 7.38 33.43 -0.67
CA TYR A 459 8.64 32.97 -1.25
C TYR A 459 8.43 32.16 -2.55
N PRO A 460 8.07 32.79 -3.69
CA PRO A 460 8.13 32.10 -4.97
C PRO A 460 9.61 31.86 -5.33
N MET A 461 10.02 30.59 -5.47
CA MET A 461 11.26 30.26 -6.16
C MET A 461 10.93 30.15 -7.65
N GLN A 462 11.47 31.09 -8.45
CA GLN A 462 11.51 30.95 -9.89
C GLN A 462 12.75 30.17 -10.29
N HIS A 463 12.55 29.07 -10.99
CA HIS A 463 13.64 28.33 -11.62
C HIS A 463 13.24 28.04 -13.06
N ASN A 464 14.07 28.46 -14.02
CA ASN A 464 13.85 28.26 -15.46
C ASN A 464 12.45 28.67 -15.96
N GLY A 465 11.92 29.78 -15.45
CA GLY A 465 10.61 30.32 -15.85
C GLY A 465 9.40 29.60 -15.25
N GLN A 466 9.62 28.58 -14.41
CA GLN A 466 8.56 27.88 -13.68
C GLN A 466 8.48 28.37 -12.23
N ASN A 467 7.25 28.58 -11.75
CA ASN A 467 6.98 28.90 -10.35
C ASN A 467 6.89 27.60 -9.53
N LEU A 468 7.88 27.37 -8.67
CA LEU A 468 7.82 26.28 -7.69
C LEU A 468 6.86 26.69 -6.56
N SER A 469 5.76 25.96 -6.42
CA SER A 469 4.61 26.42 -5.61
C SER A 469 4.33 25.60 -4.36
N HIS A 470 5.07 24.51 -4.11
CA HIS A 470 4.93 23.68 -2.91
C HIS A 470 6.29 23.44 -2.29
N ILE A 471 6.66 24.24 -1.29
CA ILE A 471 8.00 24.22 -0.68
C ILE A 471 7.88 23.82 0.79
N VAL A 472 8.63 22.80 1.19
CA VAL A 472 8.83 22.45 2.60
C VAL A 472 10.13 23.08 3.07
N ARG A 473 10.03 23.94 4.09
CA ARG A 473 11.17 24.50 4.82
C ARG A 473 11.30 23.79 6.16
N PHE A 474 12.51 23.45 6.56
CA PHE A 474 12.81 22.87 7.87
C PHE A 474 14.20 23.30 8.34
N GLU A 475 14.46 23.24 9.64
CA GLU A 475 15.72 23.65 10.26
C GLU A 475 16.40 22.47 10.92
N ASN A 476 17.72 22.35 10.71
CA ASN A 476 18.58 21.51 11.52
C ASN A 476 19.40 22.42 12.44
N ASP A 477 19.24 22.25 13.75
CA ASP A 477 20.01 22.99 14.77
C ASP A 477 21.39 22.35 15.03
N GLY A 478 21.78 21.37 14.20
CA GLY A 478 23.03 20.60 14.30
C GLY A 478 22.89 19.35 15.17
N ASN A 479 21.69 19.04 15.65
CA ASN A 479 21.45 17.87 16.51
C ASN A 479 20.98 16.64 15.73
N LYS A 480 20.73 16.76 14.42
CA LYS A 480 20.24 15.68 13.57
C LYS A 480 21.26 15.40 12.47
N ALA A 481 21.91 14.25 12.53
CA ALA A 481 22.84 13.81 11.49
C ALA A 481 22.14 13.18 10.28
N THR A 482 20.87 12.75 10.43
CA THR A 482 20.13 11.99 9.42
C THR A 482 18.73 12.54 9.17
N ILE A 483 18.20 12.24 7.97
CA ILE A 483 16.77 12.35 7.63
C ILE A 483 16.07 11.06 8.08
N PRO A 484 14.83 11.12 8.60
CA PRO A 484 14.07 9.92 8.99
C PRO A 484 13.93 8.94 7.83
N SER A 485 14.05 7.65 8.14
CA SER A 485 13.93 6.53 7.20
C SER A 485 12.68 6.62 6.32
N GLU A 486 11.56 7.02 6.90
CA GLU A 486 10.26 7.12 6.25
C GLU A 486 10.23 8.28 5.24
N ALA A 487 10.94 9.38 5.53
CA ALA A 487 11.11 10.49 4.60
C ALA A 487 12.10 10.15 3.48
N LEU A 488 13.15 9.38 3.79
CA LEU A 488 14.06 8.83 2.77
C LEU A 488 13.34 7.89 1.82
N ASP A 489 12.53 6.97 2.35
CA ASP A 489 11.75 6.02 1.55
C ASP A 489 10.68 6.73 0.73
N PHE A 490 10.07 7.77 1.29
CA PHE A 490 9.19 8.66 0.53
C PHE A 490 9.91 9.30 -0.67
N LEU A 491 11.13 9.82 -0.49
CA LEU A 491 11.91 10.42 -1.58
C LEU A 491 12.36 9.37 -2.61
N ARG A 492 12.75 8.16 -2.18
CA ARG A 492 13.11 7.04 -3.07
C ARG A 492 11.95 6.62 -3.95
N ILE A 493 10.74 6.50 -3.38
CA ILE A 493 9.53 6.17 -4.14
C ILE A 493 9.19 7.27 -5.17
N LYS A 494 9.50 8.53 -4.86
CA LYS A 494 9.19 9.67 -5.73
C LYS A 494 10.22 9.89 -6.83
N LEU A 495 11.48 9.62 -6.55
CA LEU A 495 12.58 9.83 -7.48
C LEU A 495 12.95 8.59 -8.28
N ASP A 496 12.56 7.40 -7.79
CA ASP A 496 12.89 6.08 -8.37
C ASP A 496 14.39 5.91 -8.67
N ASP A 497 15.23 6.54 -7.83
CA ASP A 497 16.68 6.61 -7.99
C ASP A 497 17.36 6.80 -6.63
N ASP A 498 17.93 5.70 -6.10
CA ASP A 498 18.55 5.66 -4.77
C ASP A 498 19.83 6.49 -4.68
N GLU A 499 20.62 6.55 -5.75
CA GLU A 499 21.86 7.35 -5.78
C GLU A 499 21.53 8.84 -5.83
N LYS A 500 20.49 9.21 -6.59
CA LYS A 500 20.02 10.60 -6.63
C LYS A 500 19.47 11.05 -5.28
N VAL A 501 18.75 10.19 -4.56
CA VAL A 501 18.31 10.47 -3.19
C VAL A 501 19.52 10.64 -2.25
N ALA A 502 20.52 9.77 -2.37
CA ALA A 502 21.72 9.84 -1.55
C ALA A 502 22.50 11.13 -1.78
N ASP A 503 22.67 11.53 -3.03
CA ASP A 503 23.28 12.81 -3.42
C ASP A 503 22.50 14.01 -2.90
N ILE A 504 21.15 13.98 -2.97
CA ILE A 504 20.30 15.05 -2.48
C ILE A 504 20.45 15.22 -0.97
N VAL A 505 20.47 14.12 -0.22
CA VAL A 505 20.54 14.13 1.25
C VAL A 505 21.93 14.55 1.73
N GLU A 506 22.99 14.07 1.07
CA GLU A 506 24.36 14.49 1.35
C GLU A 506 24.58 15.98 1.05
N LYS A 507 24.04 16.49 -0.07
CA LYS A 507 24.10 17.93 -0.41
C LYS A 507 23.28 18.82 0.53
N MET A 508 22.27 18.26 1.20
CA MET A 508 21.58 18.92 2.31
C MET A 508 22.40 18.86 3.63
N GLY A 509 23.62 18.33 3.63
CA GLY A 509 24.50 18.28 4.80
C GLY A 509 24.09 17.25 5.85
N PHE A 510 23.23 16.29 5.48
CA PHE A 510 22.96 15.10 6.28
C PHE A 510 23.93 13.99 5.88
N ASP A 511 24.04 12.97 6.73
CA ASP A 511 24.78 11.76 6.38
C ASP A 511 24.22 11.18 5.08
N ARG A 512 25.13 10.88 4.14
CA ARG A 512 24.77 10.18 2.90
C ARG A 512 24.00 8.92 3.28
N PRO A 513 22.71 8.81 2.91
CA PRO A 513 21.95 7.62 3.22
C PRO A 513 22.54 6.50 2.39
N GLU A 514 22.84 5.38 3.06
CA GLU A 514 23.27 4.18 2.36
C GLU A 514 22.30 3.89 1.20
N PRO A 515 22.80 3.59 -0.02
CA PRO A 515 21.95 3.17 -1.14
C PRO A 515 21.08 2.04 -0.62
N ALA A 516 19.77 2.09 -0.86
CA ALA A 516 18.76 1.38 -0.07
C ALA A 516 19.18 -0.08 0.20
N ASN A 517 19.91 -0.25 1.30
CA ASN A 517 20.36 -1.52 1.80
C ASN A 517 19.12 -2.04 2.50
N ARG A 518 18.11 -2.49 1.73
CA ARG A 518 16.78 -2.82 2.25
C ARG A 518 16.94 -3.76 3.44
N TYR A 519 16.77 -3.24 4.65
CA TYR A 519 16.74 -3.96 5.92
C TYR A 519 17.93 -4.91 6.19
N THR A 520 18.78 -4.59 7.18
CA THR A 520 19.38 -5.63 8.02
C THR A 520 18.25 -6.24 8.86
N PHE A 521 18.07 -7.56 8.73
CA PHE A 521 17.05 -8.36 9.41
C PHE A 521 17.34 -8.55 10.90
#